data_AF-A0A1I5Y4F1-F1
#
_entry.id   AF-A0A1I5Y4F1-F1
#
_cell.length_a   1.000
_cell.length_b   1.000
_cell.length_c   1.000
_cell.angle_alpha   90.00
_cell.angle_beta   90.00
_cell.angle_gamma   90.00
#
_symmetry.space_group_name_H-M   'P 1'
#
loop_
_entity.id
_entity.type
_entity.pdbx_description
1 polymer ?
#
loop_
_entity_poly.entity_id
_entity_poly.type
_entity_poly.pdbx_seq_one_letter_code
_entity_poly.pdbx_strand_id
1 'polypeptide(L)' 'MDKEKLKQCLMDTGCHEDASENILKQYESGSMENMFRLLKKERCRIMDEYHECGRKIDCMDYMLREFEKEINR' A
#
# COMPACT_ATOMS: atom_id res chain seq x y z
N MET A 1 -18.35 4.37 11.66
CA MET A 1 -17.33 3.31 11.54
C MET A 1 -17.11 2.75 12.93
N ASP A 2 -16.93 1.45 13.10
CA ASP A 2 -16.55 0.83 14.38
C ASP A 2 -15.10 0.32 14.30
N LYS A 3 -14.53 -0.08 15.45
CA LYS A 3 -13.12 -0.49 15.55
C LYS A 3 -12.81 -1.72 14.69
N GLU A 4 -13.68 -2.71 14.66
CA GLU A 4 -13.46 -3.94 13.90
C GLU A 4 -13.50 -3.69 12.39
N LYS A 5 -14.44 -2.86 11.93
CA LYS A 5 -14.43 -2.38 10.53
C LYS A 5 -13.15 -1.64 10.19
N LEU A 6 -12.67 -0.75 11.07
CA LEU A 6 -11.41 -0.03 10.84
C LEU A 6 -10.23 -1.01 10.75
N LYS A 7 -10.15 -1.97 11.67
CA LYS A 7 -9.10 -3.00 11.68
C LYS A 7 -9.11 -3.81 10.39
N GLN A 8 -10.28 -4.28 9.94
CA GLN A 8 -10.39 -5.01 8.68
C GLN A 8 -9.95 -4.17 7.49
N CYS A 9 -10.39 -2.90 7.41
CA CYS A 9 -9.94 -2.01 6.33
C CYS A 9 -8.41 -1.79 6.33
N LEU A 10 -7.77 -1.72 7.50
CA LEU A 10 -6.31 -1.60 7.59
C LEU A 10 -5.61 -2.87 7.09
N MET A 11 -6.15 -4.05 7.40
CA MET A 11 -5.66 -5.32 6.84
C MET A 11 -5.83 -5.40 5.33
N ASP A 12 -7.01 -5.05 4.81
CA ASP A 12 -7.33 -5.12 3.37
C ASP A 12 -6.47 -4.15 2.54
N THR A 13 -6.02 -3.06 3.14
CA THR A 13 -5.12 -2.08 2.49
C THR A 13 -3.65 -2.45 2.57
N GLY A 14 -3.30 -3.55 3.25
CA GLY A 14 -1.91 -3.94 3.45
C GLY A 14 -1.13 -2.94 4.31
N CYS A 15 -1.79 -2.27 5.26
CA CYS A 15 -1.09 -1.45 6.25
C CYS A 15 -0.18 -2.33 7.09
N HIS A 16 1.07 -1.90 7.32
CA HIS A 16 1.98 -2.60 8.23
C HIS A 16 1.38 -2.70 9.64
N GLU A 17 1.75 -3.74 10.39
CA GLU A 17 1.21 -3.99 11.75
C GLU A 17 1.43 -2.78 12.67
N ASP A 18 2.63 -2.19 12.69
CA ASP A 18 2.95 -1.01 13.51
C ASP A 18 2.07 0.21 13.16
N ALA A 19 1.83 0.45 11.88
CA ALA A 19 0.99 1.56 11.42
C ALA A 19 -0.48 1.31 11.78
N SER A 20 -0.94 0.08 11.60
CA SER A 20 -2.31 -0.34 11.92
C SER A 20 -2.60 -0.20 13.42
N GLU A 21 -1.68 -0.63 14.28
CA GLU A 21 -1.81 -0.44 15.72
C GLU A 21 -1.87 1.02 16.13
N ASN A 22 -1.02 1.88 15.54
CA ASN A 22 -1.02 3.30 15.87
C ASN A 22 -2.35 3.96 15.46
N ILE A 23 -2.87 3.63 14.27
CA ILE A 23 -4.17 4.13 13.79
C ILE A 23 -5.31 3.68 14.72
N LEU A 24 -5.32 2.41 15.14
CA LEU A 24 -6.31 1.89 16.09
C LEU A 24 -6.23 2.58 17.46
N LYS A 25 -5.02 2.82 17.98
CA LYS A 25 -4.81 3.58 19.24
C LYS A 25 -5.35 5.01 19.13
N GLN A 26 -5.10 5.70 18.03
CA GLN A 26 -5.65 7.05 17.82
C GLN A 26 -7.18 7.04 17.75
N TYR A 27 -7.77 6.04 17.09
CA TYR A 27 -9.22 5.86 17.02
C TYR A 27 -9.83 5.65 18.41
N GLU A 28 -9.24 4.78 19.24
CA GLU A 28 -9.72 4.50 20.61
C GLU A 28 -9.58 5.71 21.55
N SER A 29 -8.53 6.52 21.37
CA SER A 29 -8.34 7.75 22.15
C SER A 29 -9.27 8.91 21.74
N GLY A 30 -10.07 8.74 20.69
CA GLY A 30 -10.92 9.78 20.12
C GLY A 30 -10.17 10.82 19.28
N SER A 31 -8.88 10.63 19.02
CA SER A 31 -8.04 11.57 18.26
C SER A 31 -8.22 11.39 16.74
N MET A 32 -9.40 11.77 16.24
CA MET A 32 -9.79 11.57 14.84
C MET A 32 -8.89 12.32 13.85
N GLU A 33 -8.38 13.51 14.20
CA GLU A 33 -7.45 14.26 13.35
C GLU A 33 -6.11 13.54 13.17
N ASN A 34 -5.55 13.00 14.26
CA ASN A 34 -4.31 12.23 14.20
C ASN A 34 -4.50 10.94 13.42
N MET A 35 -5.59 10.21 13.66
CA MET A 35 -5.96 9.03 12.89
C MET A 35 -6.04 9.35 11.38
N PHE A 36 -6.74 10.43 11.01
CA PHE A 36 -6.88 10.83 9.62
C PHE A 36 -5.54 11.20 8.97
N ARG A 37 -4.65 11.87 9.70
CA ARG A 37 -3.29 12.17 9.24
C ARG A 37 -2.47 10.90 9.01
N LEU A 38 -2.59 9.91 9.89
CA LEU A 38 -1.92 8.61 9.72
C LEU A 38 -2.44 7.86 8.48
N LEU A 39 -3.75 7.83 8.26
CA LEU A 39 -4.34 7.22 7.07
C LEU A 39 -3.87 7.87 5.76
N LYS A 40 -3.72 9.21 5.75
CA LYS A 40 -3.14 9.92 4.60
C LYS A 40 -1.68 9.51 4.33
N LYS A 41 -0.91 9.29 5.39
CA LYS A 41 0.48 8.82 5.27
C LYS A 41 0.53 7.40 4.69
N GLU A 42 -0.32 6.50 5.17
CA GLU A 42 -0.41 5.14 4.62
C GLU A 42 -0.83 5.14 3.15
N ARG A 43 -1.78 6.00 2.76
CA ARG A 43 -2.13 6.17 1.35
C ARG A 43 -0.91 6.53 0.49
N CYS A 44 -0.05 7.44 0.95
CA CYS A 44 1.15 7.81 0.20
C CYS A 44 2.12 6.63 0.07
N ARG A 45 2.36 5.89 1.16
CA ARG A 45 3.20 4.68 1.12
C ARG A 45 2.68 3.65 0.10
N ILE A 46 1.38 3.36 0.13
CA ILE A 46 0.75 2.41 -0.80
C ILE A 46 0.90 2.89 -2.25
N MET A 47 0.75 4.19 -2.50
CA MET A 47 0.96 4.77 -3.82
C MET A 47 2.41 4.62 -4.30
N ASP A 48 3.38 4.84 -3.42
CA ASP A 48 4.80 4.69 -3.74
C ASP A 48 5.15 3.22 -4.06
N GLU A 49 4.59 2.28 -3.31
CA GLU A 49 4.71 0.84 -3.57
C GLU A 49 4.06 0.44 -4.91
N TYR A 50 2.88 0.97 -5.21
CA TYR A 50 2.22 0.77 -6.50
C TYR A 50 3.09 1.26 -7.66
N HIS A 51 3.65 2.46 -7.56
CA HIS A 51 4.55 2.99 -8.59
C HIS A 51 5.83 2.17 -8.74
N GLU A 52 6.37 1.64 -7.64
CA GLU A 52 7.55 0.74 -7.68
C GLU A 52 7.23 -0.60 -8.35
N CYS A 53 6.07 -1.19 -8.05
CA CYS A 53 5.60 -2.39 -8.74
C CYS A 53 5.42 -2.13 -10.25
N GLY A 54 4.87 -0.97 -10.64
CA GLY A 54 4.76 -0.57 -12.04
C GLY A 54 6.12 -0.54 -12.74
N ARG A 55 7.12 0.13 -12.14
CA ARG A 55 8.49 0.17 -12.69
C ARG A 55 9.10 -1.22 -12.87
N LYS A 56 8.84 -2.14 -11.93
CA LYS A 56 9.33 -3.53 -12.01
C LYS A 56 8.68 -4.26 -13.18
N ILE A 57 7.37 -4.11 -13.37
CA ILE A 57 6.64 -4.69 -14.51
C ILE A 57 7.17 -4.14 -15.82
N ASP A 58 7.33 -2.82 -15.95
CA ASP A 58 7.87 -2.18 -17.16
C ASP A 58 9.25 -2.76 -17.55
N CYS A 59 10.11 -2.99 -16.56
CA CYS A 59 11.43 -3.60 -16.75
C CYS A 59 11.31 -5.07 -17.20
N MET A 60 10.39 -5.84 -16.61
CA MET A 60 10.14 -7.23 -17.02
C MET A 60 9.58 -7.32 -18.44
N ASP A 61 8.63 -6.46 -18.80
CA ASP A 61 8.04 -6.40 -20.15
C ASP A 61 9.10 -6.05 -21.21
N TYR A 62 10.00 -5.11 -20.88
CA TYR A 62 11.14 -4.81 -21.73
C TYR A 62 12.02 -6.06 -21.94
N MET A 63 12.42 -6.75 -20.87
CA MET A 63 13.26 -7.95 -20.98
C MET A 63 12.57 -9.06 -21.80
N LEU A 64 11.30 -9.33 -21.54
CA LEU A 64 10.52 -10.33 -22.29
C LEU A 64 10.49 -10.03 -23.78
N ARG A 65 10.27 -8.76 -24.15
CA ARG A 65 10.28 -8.33 -25.54
C ARG A 65 11.64 -8.51 -26.22
N GLU A 66 12.73 -8.22 -25.52
CA GLU A 66 14.07 -8.43 -26.08
C GLU A 66 14.38 -9.92 -26.28
N PHE A 67 14.01 -10.78 -25.33
CA PHE A 67 14.16 -12.22 -25.49
C PHE A 67 13.27 -12.80 -26.60
N GLU A 68 12.04 -12.31 -26.74
CA GLU A 68 11.13 -12.74 -27.81
C GLU A 68 11.71 -12.43 -29.22
N LYS A 69 12.38 -11.29 -29.38
CA LYS A 69 13.08 -10.96 -30.63
C LYS A 69 14.22 -11.92 -30.94
N GLU A 70 15.01 -12.31 -29.94
CA GLU A 70 16.13 -13.24 -30.11
C GLU A 70 15.65 -14.67 -30.40
N ILE A 71 14.52 -15.10 -29.82
CA ILE A 71 13.93 -16.42 -30.09
C ILE A 71 13.38 -16.51 -31.51
N ASN A 72 12.75 -15.44 -32.00
CA ASN A 72 12.11 -15.39 -33.32
C ASN A 72 13.07 -15.04 -34.48
N ARG A 73 14.38 -15.07 -34.22
CA ARG A 73 15.44 -14.76 -35.17
C ARG A 73 16.01 -16.02 -35.80
#